data_AF-A0A4Y8L215-F1
#
_entry.id   AF-A0A4Y8L215-F1
#
_cell.length_a   1.000
_cell.length_b   1.000
_cell.length_c   1.000
_cell.angle_alpha   90.00
_cell.angle_beta   90.00
_cell.angle_gamma   90.00
#
_symmetry.space_group_name_H-M   'P 1'
#
loop_
_entity.id
_entity.type
_entity.pdbx_description
1 polymer ?
#
loop_
_entity_poly.entity_id
_entity_poly.type
_entity_poly.pdbx_seq_one_letter_code
_entity_poly.pdbx_strand_id
1 'polypeptide(L)'
;MPDSESHIYEWEGKQCITQEWLCGAFAGRGFEGNTLEEAAQQMINYLYRHIGHNSMVGRCVTESGFPNLSRVYEYCKPKLDDDDN
;
A
#
# COMPACT_ATOMS: atom_id res chain seq x y z
N MET A 1 12.71 3.28 1.75
CA MET A 1 12.63 2.16 2.71
C MET A 1 13.78 1.23 2.37
N PRO A 2 14.64 0.84 3.32
CA PRO A 2 15.52 -0.31 3.08
C PRO A 2 14.63 -1.52 2.77
N ASP A 3 14.98 -2.33 1.78
CA ASP A 3 14.28 -3.54 1.32
C ASP A 3 12.93 -3.39 0.58
N SER A 4 12.68 -2.28 -0.13
CA SER A 4 11.50 -2.18 -1.01
C SER A 4 11.44 -3.31 -2.06
N GLU A 5 12.58 -3.80 -2.51
CA GLU A 5 12.68 -4.93 -3.47
C GLU A 5 12.20 -6.27 -2.90
N SER A 6 12.11 -6.41 -1.57
CA SER A 6 11.52 -7.60 -0.93
C SER A 6 10.00 -7.57 -0.90
N HIS A 7 9.40 -6.40 -1.16
CA HIS A 7 7.96 -6.18 -1.07
C HIS A 7 7.30 -5.74 -2.36
N ILE A 8 8.10 -5.26 -3.33
CA ILE A 8 7.72 -4.90 -4.68
C ILE A 8 8.74 -5.53 -5.62
N TYR A 9 8.32 -6.47 -6.46
CA TYR A 9 9.22 -7.21 -7.34
C TYR A 9 8.48 -7.71 -8.59
N GLU A 10 9.24 -8.08 -9.62
CA GLU A 10 8.70 -8.75 -10.81
C GLU A 10 8.84 -10.27 -10.67
N TRP A 11 7.76 -11.00 -10.96
CA TRP A 11 7.78 -12.46 -10.97
C TRP A 11 6.91 -12.99 -12.12
N GLU A 12 7.49 -13.89 -12.93
CA GLU A 12 6.82 -14.46 -14.12
C GLU A 12 6.22 -13.40 -15.08
N GLY A 13 6.90 -12.26 -15.22
CA GLY A 13 6.45 -11.15 -16.07
C GLY A 13 5.30 -10.31 -15.50
N LYS A 14 4.96 -10.50 -14.22
CA LYS A 14 3.96 -9.70 -13.50
C LYS A 14 4.62 -8.83 -12.44
N GLN A 15 4.01 -7.68 -12.21
CA GLN A 15 4.35 -6.81 -11.08
C GLN A 15 3.68 -7.34 -9.83
N CYS A 16 4.46 -7.60 -8.79
CA CYS A 16 4.02 -8.13 -7.51
C CYS A 16 4.23 -7.12 -6.40
N ILE A 17 3.26 -7.00 -5.51
CA ILE A 17 3.36 -6.24 -4.26
C ILE A 17 2.81 -7.08 -3.11
N THR A 18 3.42 -6.99 -1.93
CA THR A 18 2.90 -7.63 -0.72
C THR A 18 2.64 -6.63 0.38
N GLN A 19 1.65 -6.92 1.23
CA GLN A 19 1.36 -6.16 2.45
C GLN A 19 2.03 -6.75 3.71
N GLU A 20 2.97 -7.69 3.54
CA GLU A 20 3.73 -8.28 4.65
C GLU A 20 4.46 -7.26 5.53
N TRP A 21 4.88 -6.13 4.97
CA TRP A 21 5.44 -5.01 5.74
C TRP A 21 4.45 -4.40 6.74
N LEU A 22 3.15 -4.64 6.58
CA LEU A 22 2.07 -4.14 7.43
C LEU A 22 1.58 -5.19 8.44
N CYS A 23 1.25 -6.40 7.97
CA CYS A 23 0.64 -7.44 8.81
C CYS A 23 1.59 -8.60 9.18
N GLY A 24 2.85 -8.55 8.74
CA GLY A 24 3.83 -9.63 8.88
C GLY A 24 3.61 -10.79 7.89
N ALA A 25 4.60 -11.69 7.78
CA ALA A 25 4.58 -12.82 6.83
C ALA A 25 3.39 -13.79 7.01
N PHE A 26 2.85 -13.91 8.22
CA PHE A 26 1.78 -14.87 8.52
C PHE A 26 0.39 -14.40 8.08
N ALA A 27 0.10 -13.10 8.22
CA ALA A 27 -1.16 -12.49 7.79
C ALA A 27 -1.01 -11.70 6.48
N GLY A 28 0.21 -11.72 5.92
CA GLY A 28 0.62 -11.16 4.66
C GLY A 28 -0.10 -11.76 3.46
N ARG A 29 -0.19 -10.99 2.39
CA ARG A 29 -0.68 -11.48 1.09
C ARG A 29 0.02 -10.75 -0.03
N GLY A 30 0.42 -11.49 -1.05
CA GLY A 30 0.86 -10.97 -2.34
C GLY A 30 -0.30 -10.64 -3.28
N PHE A 31 -0.11 -9.59 -4.06
CA PHE A 31 -0.99 -9.10 -5.10
C PHE A 31 -0.17 -8.96 -6.38
N GLU A 32 -0.78 -9.31 -7.51
CA GLU A 32 -0.10 -9.34 -8.81
C GLU A 32 -0.93 -8.59 -9.86
N GLY A 33 -0.24 -7.94 -10.80
CA GLY A 33 -0.85 -7.22 -11.92
C GLY A 33 0.10 -7.14 -13.12
N ASN A 34 -0.43 -6.73 -14.27
CA ASN A 34 0.42 -6.46 -15.44
C ASN A 34 1.20 -5.16 -15.26
N THR A 35 0.69 -4.26 -14.41
CA THR A 35 1.33 -3.01 -14.00
C THR A 35 1.42 -2.95 -12.48
N LEU A 36 2.33 -2.11 -11.98
CA LEU A 36 2.48 -1.90 -10.54
C LEU A 36 1.22 -1.26 -9.96
N GLU A 37 0.55 -0.40 -10.73
CA GLU A 37 -0.70 0.25 -10.39
C GLU A 37 -1.84 -0.75 -10.21
N GLU A 38 -1.95 -1.76 -11.09
CA GLU A 38 -2.95 -2.83 -10.95
C GLU A 38 -2.72 -3.65 -9.68
N ALA A 39 -1.47 -4.03 -9.42
CA ALA A 39 -1.11 -4.79 -8.22
C ALA A 39 -1.37 -3.97 -6.94
N ALA A 40 -0.98 -2.70 -6.95
CA ALA A 40 -1.22 -1.76 -5.86
C ALA A 40 -2.71 -1.53 -5.61
N GLN A 41 -3.52 -1.37 -6.67
CA GLN A 41 -4.96 -1.18 -6.54
C GLN A 41 -5.64 -2.40 -5.91
N GLN A 42 -5.20 -3.61 -6.25
CA GLN A 42 -5.68 -4.83 -5.60
C GLN A 42 -5.33 -4.87 -4.11
N MET A 43 -4.10 -4.51 -3.75
CA MET A 43 -3.69 -4.40 -2.35
C MET A 43 -4.54 -3.36 -1.60
N ILE A 44 -4.69 -2.17 -2.17
CA ILE A 44 -5.50 -1.08 -1.59
C ILE A 44 -6.95 -1.54 -1.36
N ASN A 45 -7.57 -2.14 -2.37
CA ASN A 45 -8.93 -2.67 -2.26
C ASN A 45 -9.05 -3.74 -1.16
N TYR A 46 -8.04 -4.59 -1.02
CA TYR A 46 -7.99 -5.58 0.04
C TYR A 46 -7.92 -4.94 1.42
N LEU A 47 -7.06 -3.94 1.62
CA LEU A 47 -6.92 -3.24 2.91
C LEU A 47 -8.22 -2.50 3.28
N TYR A 48 -8.83 -1.77 2.33
CA TYR A 48 -10.13 -1.11 2.55
C TYR A 48 -11.22 -2.07 2.98
N ARG A 49 -11.29 -3.26 2.37
CA ARG A 49 -12.27 -4.30 2.76
C ARG A 49 -12.04 -4.83 4.16
N HIS A 50 -10.84 -4.70 4.73
CA HIS A 50 -10.53 -5.23 6.06
C HIS A 50 -10.67 -4.18 7.17
N ILE A 51 -10.96 -2.92 6.84
CA ILE A 51 -11.24 -1.89 7.84
C ILE A 51 -12.44 -2.33 8.69
N GLY A 52 -12.25 -2.41 10.01
CA GLY A 52 -13.30 -2.80 10.95
C GLY A 52 -13.61 -4.31 11.01
N HIS A 53 -12.88 -5.15 10.29
CA HIS A 53 -13.00 -6.61 10.43
C HIS A 53 -12.30 -7.10 11.71
N ASN A 54 -12.92 -8.04 12.43
CA ASN A 54 -12.31 -8.73 13.57
C ASN A 54 -11.33 -9.83 13.09
N SER A 55 -10.27 -9.42 12.39
CA SER A 55 -9.19 -10.29 11.91
C SER A 55 -7.83 -9.65 12.19
N MET A 56 -6.74 -10.43 12.11
CA MET A 56 -5.38 -9.89 12.27
C MET A 56 -5.11 -8.74 11.30
N VAL A 57 -5.47 -8.92 10.03
CA VAL A 57 -5.32 -7.88 9.00
C VAL A 57 -6.16 -6.66 9.33
N GLY A 58 -7.42 -6.83 9.75
CA GLY A 58 -8.29 -5.71 10.11
C GLY A 58 -7.76 -4.90 11.30
N ARG A 59 -7.18 -5.58 12.31
CA ARG A 59 -6.50 -4.92 13.43
C ARG A 59 -5.27 -4.15 12.96
N CYS A 60 -4.36 -4.76 12.19
CA CYS A 60 -3.17 -4.09 11.68
C CYS A 60 -3.50 -2.87 10.81
N VAL A 61 -4.49 -2.99 9.92
CA VAL A 61 -4.97 -1.86 9.09
C VAL A 61 -5.49 -0.73 9.97
N THR A 62 -6.31 -1.05 10.97
CA THR A 62 -6.87 -0.05 11.89
C THR A 62 -5.80 0.62 12.76
N GLU A 63 -4.89 -0.17 13.34
CA GLU A 63 -3.81 0.31 14.22
C GLU A 63 -2.74 1.11 13.46
N SER A 64 -2.50 0.80 12.18
CA SER A 64 -1.55 1.54 11.33
C SER A 64 -2.02 2.94 10.92
N GLY A 65 -3.31 3.24 11.11
CA GLY A 65 -3.92 4.47 10.63
C GLY A 65 -4.09 4.52 9.11
N PHE A 66 -4.18 3.35 8.45
CA PHE A 66 -4.48 3.26 7.02
C PHE A 66 -5.99 3.48 6.77
N PRO A 67 -6.38 4.30 5.79
CA PRO A 67 -5.53 5.20 5.00
C PRO A 67 -5.14 6.45 5.80
N ASN A 68 -3.87 6.89 5.67
CA ASN A 68 -3.45 8.16 6.27
C ASN A 68 -3.92 9.33 5.38
N LEU A 69 -5.14 9.79 5.64
CA LEU A 69 -5.79 10.84 4.85
C LEU A 69 -5.01 12.16 4.85
N SER A 70 -4.29 12.48 5.92
CA SER A 70 -3.44 13.68 5.99
C SER A 70 -2.29 13.61 4.99
N ARG A 71 -1.60 12.46 4.89
CA ARG A 71 -0.52 12.26 3.90
C ARG A 71 -1.04 12.23 2.47
N VAL A 72 -2.23 11.67 2.24
CA VAL A 72 -2.88 11.71 0.92
C VAL A 72 -3.19 13.16 0.54
N TYR A 73 -3.73 13.94 1.48
CA TYR A 73 -3.99 15.37 1.26
C TYR A 73 -2.72 16.15 0.94
N GLU A 74 -1.62 15.94 1.68
CA GLU A 74 -0.33 16.57 1.39
C GLU A 74 0.23 16.20 0.01
N TYR A 75 0.13 14.92 -0.38
CA TYR A 75 0.57 14.45 -1.69
C TYR A 75 -0.28 15.04 -2.84
N CYS A 76 -1.59 15.12 -2.64
CA CYS A 76 -2.52 15.69 -3.62
C CYS A 76 -2.53 17.23 -3.62
N LYS A 77 -1.89 17.88 -2.65
CA LYS A 77 -1.79 19.34 -2.63
C LYS A 77 -0.96 19.77 -3.84
N PRO A 78 -1.49 20.62 -4.74
CA PRO A 78 -0.71 21.14 -5.84
C PRO A 78 0.53 21.83 -5.26
N LYS A 79 1.70 21.48 -5.79
CA LYS A 79 2.91 22.26 -5.51
C LYS A 79 2.60 23.68 -5.96
N LEU A 80 2.62 24.61 -5.01
CA LEU A 80 2.75 26.01 -5.39
C LEU A 80 4.15 26.07 -6.00
N ASP A 81 4.22 26.27 -7.31
CA ASP A 81 5.46 26.64 -7.95
C ASP A 81 5.93 27.91 -7.22
N ASP A 82 7.05 27.81 -6.51
CA ASP A 82 7.76 29.00 -6.04
C ASP A 82 8.24 29.70 -7.31
N ASP A 83 7.40 30.60 -7.84
CA ASP A 83 7.80 31.57 -8.85
C ASP A 83 8.96 32.37 -8.26
N ASP A 84 10.16 32.11 -8.78
CA ASP A 84 11.39 32.88 -8.57
C ASP A 84 11.08 34.38 -8.70
N ASN A 85 11.43 35.15 -7.66
CA ASN A 85 11.43 36.62 -7.68
C ASN A 85 12.83 37.15 -7.41
#